data_AF-A0A173SIZ1-F1
#
_entry.id   AF-A0A173SIZ1-F1
#
_cell.length_a   1.000
_cell.length_b   1.000
_cell.length_c   1.000
_cell.angle_alpha   90.00
_cell.angle_beta   90.00
_cell.angle_gamma   90.00
#
_symmetry.space_group_name_H-M   'P 1'
#
loop_
_entity.id
_entity.type
_entity.pdbx_description
1 polymer ?
#
loop_
_entity_poly.entity_id
_entity_poly.type
_entity_poly.pdbx_seq_one_letter_code
_entity_poly.pdbx_strand_id
1 'polypeptide(L)'
;MIIQEIKESGCEFRVIKLKGTGKNALDFYIAAECGIISERGENEIAIISNDKGFQAVIDFFGADQNANRIQIVKAGNIENALTLFHAPEDAERRKKIQNRKLLLDLSAESARIEEGNRIKKELKNILTGTEYECKSAEIIDFVSAKRHQGKKDLYMGALHQFGRKDGRKIYQLLKRKMSE
;
A
#
# COMPACT_ATOMS: atom_id res chain seq x y z
N MET A 1 17.02 17.36 -11.97
CA MET A 1 16.93 15.90 -12.16
C MET A 1 15.53 15.50 -12.64
N ILE A 2 14.48 15.56 -11.81
CA ILE A 2 13.12 15.10 -12.19
C ILE A 2 12.53 15.81 -13.43
N ILE A 3 12.64 17.15 -13.53
CA ILE A 3 12.08 17.89 -14.69
C ILE A 3 12.80 17.52 -16.00
N GLN A 4 14.08 17.18 -15.93
CA GLN A 4 14.86 16.80 -17.12
C GLN A 4 14.45 15.40 -17.59
N GLU A 5 14.24 14.47 -16.66
CA GLU A 5 13.71 13.12 -16.94
C GLU A 5 12.31 13.17 -17.58
N ILE A 6 11.43 14.08 -17.13
CA ILE A 6 10.10 14.28 -17.74
C ILE A 6 10.20 14.84 -19.16
N LYS A 7 11.14 15.76 -19.41
CA LYS A 7 11.38 16.28 -20.76
C LYS A 7 11.92 15.22 -21.70
N GLU A 8 12.82 14.36 -21.20
CA GLU A 8 13.43 13.28 -21.96
C GLU A 8 12.47 12.11 -22.21
N SER A 9 11.42 11.95 -21.40
CA SER A 9 10.40 10.92 -21.59
C SER A 9 9.45 11.20 -22.76
N GLY A 10 9.59 12.34 -23.44
CA GLY A 10 8.68 12.76 -24.52
C GLY A 10 7.30 13.19 -24.02
N CYS A 11 7.14 13.36 -22.70
CA CYS A 11 5.90 13.88 -22.13
C CYS A 11 5.83 15.39 -22.31
N GLU A 12 4.65 15.89 -22.68
CA GLU A 12 4.39 17.32 -22.60
C GLU A 12 4.26 17.72 -21.13
N PHE A 13 5.03 18.75 -20.73
CA PHE A 13 5.03 19.26 -19.37
C PHE A 13 4.63 20.72 -19.36
N ARG A 14 3.59 21.04 -18.58
CA ARG A 14 3.07 22.40 -18.45
C ARG A 14 3.19 22.87 -16.99
N VAL A 15 3.74 24.07 -16.80
CA VAL A 15 3.78 24.73 -15.50
C VAL A 15 2.69 25.79 -15.45
N ILE A 16 1.82 25.70 -14.43
CA ILE A 16 0.76 26.68 -14.21
C ILE A 16 1.01 27.39 -12.88
N LYS A 17 1.16 28.72 -12.94
CA LYS A 17 1.26 29.55 -11.74
C LYS A 17 -0.13 29.92 -11.26
N LEU A 18 -0.45 29.54 -10.02
CA LEU A 18 -1.71 29.93 -9.38
C LEU A 18 -1.74 31.44 -9.15
N LYS A 19 -2.76 32.13 -9.69
CA LYS A 19 -2.93 33.59 -9.51
C LYS A 19 -3.49 33.97 -8.14
N GLY A 20 -4.27 33.07 -7.52
CA GLY A 20 -4.79 33.23 -6.16
C GLY A 20 -4.57 31.95 -5.37
N THR A 21 -4.27 32.07 -4.08
CA THR A 21 -3.98 30.96 -3.17
C THR A 21 -5.12 30.71 -2.20
N GLY A 22 -6.36 30.86 -2.69
CA GLY A 22 -7.55 30.53 -1.90
C GLY A 22 -7.58 29.06 -1.52
N LYS A 23 -8.36 28.73 -0.48
CA LYS A 23 -8.62 27.34 -0.09
C LYS A 23 -9.13 26.56 -1.32
N ASN A 24 -8.48 25.44 -1.64
CA ASN A 24 -8.79 24.57 -2.78
C ASN A 24 -8.55 25.20 -4.17
N ALA A 25 -7.80 26.32 -4.27
CA ALA A 25 -7.52 26.95 -5.56
C ALA A 25 -6.87 25.99 -6.57
N LEU A 26 -5.97 25.12 -6.12
CA LEU A 26 -5.33 24.12 -6.97
C LEU A 26 -6.36 23.12 -7.54
N ASP A 27 -7.31 22.67 -6.72
CA ASP A 27 -8.31 21.68 -7.13
C ASP A 27 -9.22 22.25 -8.22
N PHE A 28 -9.61 23.54 -8.12
CA PHE A 28 -10.36 24.22 -9.15
C PHE A 28 -9.58 24.36 -10.46
N TYR A 29 -8.27 24.62 -10.39
CA TYR A 29 -7.43 24.66 -11.59
C TYR A 29 -7.35 23.29 -12.26
N ILE A 30 -7.18 22.21 -11.49
CA ILE A 30 -7.15 20.84 -12.01
C ILE A 30 -8.49 20.48 -12.66
N ALA A 31 -9.62 20.75 -11.98
CA ALA A 31 -10.94 20.49 -12.50
C ALA A 31 -11.23 21.27 -13.80
N ALA A 32 -10.84 22.55 -13.85
CA ALA A 32 -10.98 23.36 -15.06
C ALA A 32 -10.09 22.87 -16.21
N GLU A 33 -8.85 22.48 -15.91
CA GLU A 33 -7.93 21.93 -16.92
C GLU A 33 -8.45 20.60 -17.49
N CYS A 34 -9.07 19.73 -16.68
CA CYS A 34 -9.75 18.52 -17.18
C CYS A 34 -10.82 18.86 -18.23
N GLY A 35 -11.63 19.91 -18.00
CA GLY A 35 -12.61 20.38 -18.99
C GLY A 35 -11.96 20.91 -20.25
N ILE A 36 -10.89 21.70 -20.14
CA ILE A 36 -10.16 22.23 -21.31
C ILE A 36 -9.53 21.10 -22.13
N ILE A 37 -8.92 20.11 -21.48
CA ILE A 37 -8.28 18.97 -22.13
C ILE A 37 -9.32 18.11 -22.85
N SER A 38 -10.47 17.87 -22.19
CA SER A 38 -11.62 17.20 -22.79
C SER A 38 -12.12 17.89 -24.06
N GLU A 39 -12.30 19.22 -24.04
CA GLU A 39 -12.74 20.01 -25.21
C GLU A 39 -11.71 19.99 -26.37
N ARG A 40 -10.44 19.70 -26.08
CA ARG A 40 -9.39 19.54 -27.11
C ARG A 40 -9.45 18.18 -27.81
N GLY A 41 -10.36 17.29 -27.40
CA GLY A 41 -10.57 15.97 -28.00
C GLY A 41 -9.88 14.82 -27.27
N GLU A 42 -9.29 15.08 -26.11
CA GLU A 42 -8.74 14.00 -25.27
C GLU A 42 -9.87 13.24 -24.57
N ASN A 43 -9.87 11.92 -24.76
CA ASN A 43 -10.95 11.05 -24.34
C ASN A 43 -10.58 10.21 -23.10
N GLU A 44 -9.32 10.20 -22.68
CA GLU A 44 -8.85 9.48 -21.49
C GLU A 44 -8.04 10.42 -20.61
N ILE A 45 -8.58 10.81 -19.45
CA ILE A 45 -7.98 11.80 -18.56
C ILE A 45 -7.81 11.21 -17.16
N ALA A 46 -6.58 11.25 -16.64
CA ALA A 46 -6.27 10.77 -15.29
C ALA A 46 -5.91 11.91 -14.34
N ILE A 47 -6.62 12.00 -13.23
CA ILE A 47 -6.26 12.87 -12.11
C ILE A 47 -5.41 12.06 -11.12
N ILE A 48 -4.14 12.43 -10.98
CA ILE A 48 -3.22 11.77 -10.05
C ILE A 48 -3.26 12.48 -8.70
N SER A 49 -4.18 12.04 -7.84
CA SER A 49 -4.34 12.59 -6.48
C SER A 49 -5.04 11.61 -5.53
N ASN A 50 -4.63 11.67 -4.26
CA ASN A 50 -5.30 10.97 -3.17
C ASN A 50 -6.51 11.73 -2.62
N ASP A 51 -6.73 12.98 -3.03
CA ASP A 51 -7.88 13.78 -2.60
C ASP A 51 -9.19 13.13 -3.09
N LYS A 52 -10.21 13.13 -2.22
CA LYS A 52 -11.55 12.61 -2.52
C LYS A 52 -12.42 13.65 -3.23
N GLY A 53 -12.09 14.94 -3.14
CA GLY A 53 -12.83 16.03 -3.76
C GLY A 53 -12.96 15.90 -5.28
N PHE A 54 -11.97 15.27 -5.94
CA PHE A 54 -12.02 15.04 -7.39
C PHE A 54 -13.04 14.00 -7.84
N GLN A 55 -13.68 13.27 -6.93
CA GLN A 55 -14.82 12.42 -7.30
C GLN A 55 -15.94 13.25 -7.94
N ALA A 56 -16.17 14.48 -7.46
CA ALA A 56 -17.15 15.38 -8.05
C ALA A 56 -16.87 15.72 -9.52
N VAL A 57 -15.58 15.73 -9.93
CA VAL A 57 -15.21 15.92 -11.34
C VAL A 57 -15.62 14.69 -12.14
N ILE A 58 -15.28 13.49 -11.69
CA ILE A 58 -15.69 12.23 -12.35
C ILE A 58 -17.22 12.17 -12.49
N ASP A 59 -17.95 12.48 -11.41
CA ASP A 59 -19.41 12.44 -11.39
C ASP A 59 -20.03 13.45 -12.37
N PHE A 60 -19.44 14.65 -12.49
CA PHE A 60 -19.89 15.67 -13.44
C PHE A 60 -19.78 15.19 -14.89
N PHE A 61 -18.63 14.64 -15.29
CA PHE A 61 -18.44 14.13 -16.65
C PHE A 61 -19.25 12.84 -16.91
N GLY A 62 -19.51 12.04 -15.88
CA GLY A 62 -20.34 10.84 -15.99
C GLY A 62 -21.85 11.11 -16.05
N ALA A 63 -22.31 12.30 -15.66
CA ALA A 63 -23.74 12.65 -15.64
C ALA A 63 -24.33 12.92 -17.03
N ASP A 64 -23.50 13.27 -18.03
CA ASP A 64 -23.96 13.56 -19.38
C ASP A 64 -23.98 12.29 -20.25
N GLN A 65 -25.16 11.73 -20.47
CA GLN A 65 -25.38 10.52 -21.28
C GLN A 65 -25.15 10.76 -22.79
N ASN A 66 -25.04 12.02 -23.24
CA ASN A 66 -24.69 12.36 -24.62
C ASN A 66 -23.17 12.50 -24.84
N ALA A 67 -22.40 12.68 -23.77
CA ALA A 67 -20.93 12.80 -23.79
C ALA A 67 -20.27 11.41 -23.84
N ASN A 68 -20.60 10.62 -24.85
CA ASN A 68 -20.21 9.21 -24.91
C ASN A 68 -18.72 8.97 -25.27
N ARG A 69 -17.78 9.79 -24.81
CA ARG A 69 -16.36 9.64 -25.19
C ARG A 69 -15.32 9.91 -24.10
N ILE A 70 -15.56 10.71 -23.08
CA ILE A 70 -14.50 11.10 -22.14
C ILE A 70 -14.53 10.22 -20.88
N GLN A 71 -13.50 9.40 -20.72
CA GLN A 71 -13.23 8.62 -19.52
C GLN A 71 -12.31 9.41 -18.59
N ILE A 72 -12.85 9.91 -17.48
CA ILE A 72 -12.05 10.52 -16.41
C ILE A 72 -11.88 9.53 -15.26
N VAL A 73 -10.63 9.30 -14.84
CA VAL A 73 -10.28 8.43 -13.72
C VAL A 73 -9.45 9.18 -12.69
N LYS A 74 -9.50 8.71 -11.44
CA LYS A 74 -8.64 9.21 -10.37
C LYS A 74 -7.84 8.07 -9.77
N ALA A 75 -6.54 8.28 -9.59
CA ALA A 75 -5.66 7.32 -8.94
C ALA A 75 -4.59 8.02 -8.10
N GLY A 76 -4.03 7.32 -7.11
CA GLY A 76 -2.94 7.85 -6.29
C GLY A 76 -1.58 7.89 -7.00
N ASN A 77 -1.44 7.24 -8.17
CA ASN A 77 -0.23 7.23 -8.98
C ASN A 77 -0.55 6.87 -10.44
N ILE A 78 0.41 7.10 -11.32
CA ILE A 78 0.29 6.92 -12.77
C ILE A 78 0.07 5.45 -13.14
N GLU A 79 0.80 4.51 -12.52
CA GLU A 79 0.66 3.08 -12.84
C GLU A 79 -0.77 2.58 -12.59
N ASN A 80 -1.36 2.94 -11.45
CA ASN A 80 -2.75 2.60 -11.14
C ASN A 80 -3.72 3.29 -12.11
N ALA A 81 -3.49 4.56 -12.48
CA ALA A 81 -4.35 5.25 -13.44
C ALA A 81 -4.39 4.53 -14.80
N LEU A 82 -3.24 4.10 -15.31
CA LEU A 82 -3.12 3.37 -16.57
C LEU A 82 -3.89 2.05 -16.56
N THR A 83 -4.07 1.41 -15.39
CA THR A 83 -4.88 0.20 -15.28
C THR A 83 -6.39 0.45 -15.30
N LEU A 84 -6.83 1.69 -15.11
CA LEU A 84 -8.25 2.06 -15.10
C LEU A 84 -8.77 2.41 -16.50
N PHE A 85 -7.89 2.71 -17.45
CA PHE A 85 -8.27 2.96 -18.85
C PHE A 85 -8.52 1.68 -19.64
N HIS A 86 -9.32 1.79 -20.70
CA HIS A 86 -9.81 0.64 -21.45
C HIS A 86 -9.46 0.64 -22.94
N ALA A 87 -8.70 1.63 -23.43
CA ALA A 87 -8.22 1.65 -24.81
C ALA A 87 -7.56 0.30 -25.22
N PRO A 88 -7.97 -0.33 -26.33
CA PRO A 88 -7.45 -1.65 -26.72
C PRO A 88 -5.96 -1.64 -27.03
N GLU A 89 -5.44 -0.51 -27.52
CA GLU A 89 -4.03 -0.29 -27.87
C GLU A 89 -3.09 -0.46 -26.66
N ASP A 90 -3.58 -0.14 -25.46
CA ASP A 90 -2.82 -0.24 -24.21
C ASP A 90 -2.97 -1.59 -23.49
N ALA A 91 -3.66 -2.57 -24.05
CA ALA A 91 -3.94 -3.85 -23.38
C ALA A 91 -2.67 -4.60 -22.96
N GLU A 92 -1.66 -4.67 -23.83
CA GLU A 92 -0.36 -5.28 -23.53
C GLU A 92 0.39 -4.54 -22.43
N ARG A 93 0.36 -3.20 -22.46
CA ARG A 93 0.97 -2.36 -21.42
C ARG A 93 0.30 -2.58 -20.07
N ARG A 94 -1.03 -2.62 -20.02
CA ARG A 94 -1.81 -2.91 -18.81
C ARG A 94 -1.47 -4.28 -18.25
N LYS A 95 -1.38 -5.31 -19.10
CA LYS A 95 -1.01 -6.67 -18.70
C LYS A 95 0.39 -6.71 -18.06
N LYS A 96 1.37 -6.01 -18.63
CA LYS A 96 2.71 -5.89 -18.04
C LYS A 96 2.69 -5.22 -16.68
N ILE A 97 1.96 -4.12 -16.53
CA ILE A 97 1.82 -3.39 -15.25
C ILE A 97 1.17 -4.29 -14.19
N GLN A 98 0.07 -4.98 -14.53
CA GLN A 98 -0.62 -5.90 -13.62
C GLN A 98 0.27 -7.08 -13.21
N ASN A 99 0.99 -7.69 -14.15
CA ASN A 99 1.92 -8.78 -13.84
C ASN A 99 3.04 -8.34 -12.90
N ARG A 100 3.59 -7.14 -13.10
CA ARG A 100 4.62 -6.58 -12.22
C ARG A 100 4.06 -6.34 -10.80
N LYS A 101 2.84 -5.82 -10.70
CA LYS A 101 2.15 -5.60 -9.41
C LYS A 101 1.93 -6.93 -8.68
N LEU A 102 1.43 -7.95 -9.38
CA LEU A 102 1.25 -9.30 -8.82
C LEU A 102 2.57 -9.89 -8.33
N LEU A 103 3.66 -9.74 -9.09
CA LEU A 103 4.97 -10.25 -8.71
C LEU A 103 5.52 -9.54 -7.47
N LEU A 104 5.33 -8.23 -7.35
CA LEU A 104 5.69 -7.47 -6.16
C LEU A 104 4.89 -7.94 -4.93
N ASP A 105 3.57 -8.11 -5.08
CA ASP A 105 2.72 -8.62 -4.00
C ASP A 105 3.15 -10.03 -3.56
N LEU A 106 3.43 -10.94 -4.49
CA LEU A 106 3.95 -12.28 -4.20
C LEU A 106 5.30 -12.23 -3.50
N SER A 107 6.21 -11.35 -3.92
CA SER A 107 7.52 -11.20 -3.28
C SER A 107 7.41 -10.69 -1.84
N ALA A 108 6.51 -9.73 -1.60
CA ALA A 108 6.24 -9.18 -0.28
C ALA A 108 5.62 -10.25 0.63
N GLU A 109 4.70 -11.06 0.11
CA GLU A 109 4.07 -12.14 0.87
C GLU A 109 5.07 -13.29 1.15
N SER A 110 5.90 -13.66 0.16
CA SER A 110 6.97 -14.65 0.37
C SER A 110 7.95 -14.18 1.45
N ALA A 111 8.36 -12.91 1.42
CA ALA A 111 9.24 -12.35 2.45
C ALA A 111 8.59 -12.40 3.84
N ARG A 112 7.27 -12.14 3.95
CA ARG A 112 6.53 -12.28 5.21
C ARG A 112 6.50 -13.72 5.72
N ILE A 113 6.28 -14.68 4.82
CA ILE A 113 6.25 -16.11 5.13
C ILE A 113 7.64 -16.58 5.58
N GLU A 114 8.70 -16.24 4.85
CA GLU A 114 10.08 -16.58 5.20
C GLU A 114 10.48 -16.04 6.55
N GLU A 115 10.16 -14.77 6.83
CA GLU A 115 10.41 -14.17 8.13
C GLU A 115 9.61 -14.87 9.24
N GLY A 116 8.34 -15.21 8.99
CA GLY A 116 7.53 -16.00 9.91
C GLY A 116 8.16 -17.36 10.22
N ASN A 117 8.65 -18.06 9.20
CA ASN A 117 9.32 -19.34 9.34
C ASN A 117 10.65 -19.22 10.09
N ARG A 118 11.42 -18.14 9.86
CA ARG A 118 12.65 -17.83 10.59
C ARG A 118 12.38 -17.68 12.08
N ILE A 119 11.39 -16.85 12.45
CA ILE A 119 11.02 -16.64 13.86
C ILE A 119 10.54 -17.94 14.50
N LYS A 120 9.71 -18.75 13.82
CA LYS A 120 9.28 -20.06 14.34
C LYS A 120 10.46 -20.98 14.62
N LYS A 121 11.45 -21.02 13.71
CA LYS A 121 12.66 -21.82 13.87
C LYS A 121 13.51 -21.33 15.04
N GLU A 122 13.69 -20.03 15.19
CA GLU A 122 14.41 -19.43 16.31
C GLU A 122 13.74 -19.73 17.66
N LEU A 123 12.41 -19.55 17.74
CA LEU A 123 11.64 -19.87 18.95
C LEU A 123 11.74 -21.35 19.31
N LYS A 124 11.64 -22.24 18.31
CA LYS A 124 11.83 -23.68 18.54
C LYS A 124 13.22 -23.97 19.11
N ASN A 125 14.27 -23.39 18.54
CA ASN A 125 15.63 -23.56 19.03
C ASN A 125 15.83 -23.01 20.45
N ILE A 126 15.18 -21.91 20.82
CA ILE A 126 15.22 -21.34 22.18
C ILE A 126 14.56 -22.29 23.18
N LEU A 127 13.50 -22.98 22.77
CA LEU A 127 12.71 -23.84 23.64
C LEU A 127 13.28 -25.27 23.73
N THR A 128 14.05 -25.72 22.73
CA THR A 128 14.76 -27.00 22.76
C THR A 128 15.73 -27.08 23.94
N GLY A 129 15.66 -28.16 24.72
CA GLY A 129 16.48 -28.35 25.92
C GLY A 129 15.99 -27.58 27.15
N THR A 130 14.85 -26.90 27.07
CA THR A 130 14.21 -26.23 28.21
C THR A 130 13.04 -27.05 28.77
N GLU A 131 12.62 -26.75 30.00
CA GLU A 131 11.40 -27.31 30.60
C GLU A 131 10.11 -26.97 29.81
N TYR A 132 10.21 -26.07 28.82
CA TYR A 132 9.13 -25.61 27.96
C TYR A 132 9.15 -26.22 26.55
N GLU A 133 10.09 -27.14 26.26
CA GLU A 133 10.19 -27.80 24.96
C GLU A 133 8.88 -28.51 24.56
N CYS A 134 8.25 -29.19 25.52
CA CYS A 134 6.96 -29.88 25.33
C CYS A 134 5.79 -28.92 25.04
N LYS A 135 5.93 -27.63 25.37
CA LYS A 135 4.93 -26.57 25.11
C LYS A 135 5.34 -25.64 23.97
N SER A 136 6.35 -26.03 23.18
CA SER A 136 6.93 -25.19 22.13
C SER A 136 5.90 -24.74 21.09
N ALA A 137 4.99 -25.61 20.67
CA ALA A 137 3.91 -25.27 19.74
C ALA A 137 3.01 -24.16 20.31
N GLU A 138 2.56 -24.31 21.57
CA GLU A 138 1.68 -23.35 22.23
C GLU A 138 2.34 -21.97 22.42
N ILE A 139 3.64 -21.96 22.76
CA ILE A 139 4.42 -20.71 22.92
C ILE A 139 4.65 -20.04 21.56
N ILE A 140 4.94 -20.81 20.51
CA ILE A 140 5.11 -20.28 19.16
C ILE A 140 3.81 -19.66 18.65
N ASP A 141 2.67 -20.32 18.87
CA ASP A 141 1.37 -19.80 18.47
C ASP A 141 1.00 -18.54 19.25
N PHE A 142 1.27 -18.51 20.56
CA PHE A 142 1.10 -17.32 21.40
C PHE A 142 1.94 -16.13 20.88
N VAL A 143 3.23 -16.32 20.63
CA VAL A 143 4.12 -15.25 20.16
C VAL A 143 3.71 -14.79 18.76
N SER A 144 3.30 -15.72 17.88
CA SER A 144 2.84 -15.40 16.53
C SER A 144 1.56 -14.56 16.55
N ALA A 145 0.60 -14.90 17.42
CA ALA A 145 -0.65 -14.13 17.59
C ALA A 145 -0.42 -12.72 18.18
N LYS A 146 0.66 -12.56 18.94
CA LYS A 146 1.02 -11.32 19.65
C LYS A 146 2.13 -10.52 18.96
N ARG A 147 2.57 -10.92 17.76
CA ARG A 147 3.76 -10.40 17.06
C ARG A 147 3.76 -8.89 16.80
N HIS A 148 2.57 -8.31 16.62
CA HIS A 148 2.40 -6.86 16.38
C HIS A 148 2.06 -6.07 17.65
N GLN A 149 2.01 -6.71 18.82
CA GLN A 149 1.67 -6.08 20.09
C GLN A 149 2.93 -5.65 20.85
N GLY A 150 2.80 -4.62 21.70
CA GLY A 150 3.94 -4.07 22.42
C GLY A 150 4.54 -5.04 23.44
N LYS A 151 5.78 -4.78 23.88
CA LYS A 151 6.49 -5.59 24.90
C LYS A 151 5.66 -5.81 26.18
N LYS A 152 4.84 -4.82 26.56
CA LYS A 152 3.94 -4.88 27.73
C LYS A 152 2.80 -5.89 27.52
N ASP A 153 2.23 -5.95 26.32
CA ASP A 153 1.12 -6.84 25.99
C ASP A 153 1.57 -8.29 25.84
N LEU A 154 2.80 -8.49 25.34
CA LEU A 154 3.46 -9.79 25.31
C LEU A 154 3.70 -10.32 26.73
N TYR A 155 4.17 -9.46 27.65
CA TYR A 155 4.38 -9.82 29.05
C TYR A 155 3.07 -10.17 29.76
N MET A 156 2.06 -9.29 29.67
CA MET A 156 0.75 -9.52 30.28
C MET A 156 0.05 -10.76 29.71
N GLY A 157 0.17 -10.99 28.40
CA GLY A 157 -0.36 -12.19 27.74
C GLY A 157 0.32 -13.46 28.24
N ALA A 158 1.64 -13.45 28.41
CA ALA A 158 2.38 -14.62 28.89
C ALA A 158 1.99 -14.97 30.34
N LEU A 159 1.76 -13.96 31.20
CA LEU A 159 1.28 -14.17 32.57
C LEU A 159 -0.13 -14.75 32.63
N HIS A 160 -1.00 -14.35 31.70
CA HIS A 160 -2.39 -14.82 31.65
C HIS A 160 -2.49 -16.25 31.12
N GLN A 161 -1.75 -16.57 30.05
CA GLN A 161 -1.83 -17.89 29.40
C GLN A 161 -1.00 -18.97 30.09
N PHE A 162 0.20 -18.63 30.56
CA PHE A 162 1.12 -19.60 31.17
C PHE A 162 1.23 -19.43 32.70
N GLY A 163 0.50 -18.49 33.29
CA GLY A 163 0.54 -18.22 34.74
C GLY A 163 1.75 -17.39 35.19
N ARG A 164 1.72 -16.93 36.46
CA ARG A 164 2.70 -15.96 36.98
C ARG A 164 4.14 -16.46 37.08
N LYS A 165 4.37 -17.77 37.27
CA LYS A 165 5.71 -18.35 37.40
C LYS A 165 6.29 -18.67 36.01
N ASP A 166 5.59 -19.47 35.22
CA ASP A 166 6.07 -19.88 33.90
C ASP A 166 6.00 -18.75 32.88
N GLY A 167 4.95 -17.93 32.88
CA GLY A 167 4.84 -16.77 32.00
C GLY A 167 6.00 -15.76 32.19
N ARG A 168 6.51 -15.59 33.42
CA ARG A 168 7.70 -14.76 33.67
C ARG A 168 8.97 -15.36 33.07
N LYS A 169 9.20 -16.66 33.26
CA LYS A 169 10.38 -17.36 32.72
C LYS A 169 10.36 -17.41 31.20
N ILE A 170 9.21 -17.73 30.60
CA ILE A 170 9.00 -17.71 29.14
C ILE A 170 9.27 -16.31 28.58
N TYR A 171 8.69 -15.27 29.19
CA TYR A 171 8.97 -13.89 28.74
C TYR A 171 10.44 -13.50 28.91
N GLN A 172 11.11 -13.92 29.99
CA GLN A 172 12.54 -13.65 30.18
C GLN A 172 13.42 -14.36 29.14
N LEU A 173 13.12 -15.62 28.82
CA LEU A 173 13.80 -16.38 27.74
C LEU A 173 13.64 -15.67 26.40
N LEU A 174 12.42 -15.22 26.07
CA LEU A 174 12.13 -14.48 24.84
C LEU A 174 12.83 -13.11 24.82
N LYS A 175 12.76 -12.34 25.92
CA LYS A 175 13.31 -10.98 26.02
C LYS A 175 14.84 -10.95 25.90
N ARG A 176 15.51 -11.96 26.46
CA ARG A 176 16.99 -12.02 26.53
C ARG A 176 17.62 -12.16 25.14
N LYS A 177 16.89 -12.69 24.16
CA LYS A 177 17.33 -12.84 22.76
C LYS A 177 16.73 -11.79 21.80
N MET A 178 15.57 -11.19 22.10
CA MET A 178 15.03 -10.03 21.34
C MET A 178 15.74 -8.69 21.62
N SER A 179 16.79 -8.70 22.45
CA SER A 179 17.59 -7.51 22.81
C SER A 179 19.05 -7.61 22.35
N GLU A 180 19.40 -8.69 21.64
CA GLU A 180 20.61 -8.81 20.80
C GLU A 180 20.23 -8.48 19.35
#